data_AF-A0A259ELJ3-F1
#
_entry.id   AF-A0A259ELJ3-F1
#
_cell.length_a   1.000
_cell.length_b   1.000
_cell.length_c   1.000
_cell.angle_alpha   90.00
_cell.angle_beta   90.00
_cell.angle_gamma   90.00
#
_symmetry.space_group_name_H-M   'P 1'
#
loop_
_entity.id
_entity.type
_entity.pdbx_description
1 polymer ?
#
loop_
_entity_poly.entity_id
_entity_poly.type
_entity_poly.pdbx_seq_one_letter_code
_entity_poly.pdbx_strand_id
1 'polypeptide(L)'
;DMFEFFRRDAGRPEYRIDLRYWAEKLEATDKGGGFEEFSAEAFRAAVKDYFDDATSDDEDWTEARKTALWAEIESDILDRLGDEGEHGVFLALRDFRYDSFEFVDWGHGCKEYTHRFLWCCHALEWAIGVYDAAQPVAREES
;
A
#
# COMPACT_ATOMS: atom_id res chain seq x y z
N ASP A 1 26.83 -1.55 10.13
CA ASP A 1 26.77 -3.01 9.97
C ASP A 1 25.30 -3.44 9.98
N MET A 2 24.92 -4.52 9.27
CA MET A 2 23.51 -4.92 9.16
C MET A 2 22.94 -5.19 10.57
N PHE A 3 23.72 -5.80 11.47
CA PHE A 3 23.32 -6.08 12.85
C PHE A 3 23.26 -4.83 13.74
N GLU A 4 24.20 -3.88 13.63
CA GLU A 4 24.10 -2.61 14.39
C GLU A 4 22.83 -1.81 14.07
N PHE A 5 22.27 -1.96 12.88
CA PHE A 5 21.05 -1.25 12.48
C PHE A 5 19.78 -1.88 13.06
N PHE A 6 19.82 -3.18 13.36
CA PHE A 6 18.79 -3.86 14.13
C PHE A 6 18.99 -3.75 15.65
N ARG A 7 20.19 -3.40 16.11
CA ARG A 7 20.46 -3.14 17.52
C ARG A 7 19.67 -1.91 17.97
N ARG A 8 18.83 -2.16 18.96
CA ARG A 8 17.98 -1.19 19.64
C ARG A 8 18.83 -0.12 20.34
N ASP A 9 18.39 1.12 20.27
CA ASP A 9 18.68 2.08 21.33
C ASP A 9 17.61 1.91 22.42
N ALA A 10 17.99 1.93 23.70
CA ALA A 10 17.18 1.45 24.84
C ALA A 10 15.90 2.27 25.15
N GLY A 11 15.51 3.21 24.27
CA GLY A 11 14.47 4.21 24.52
C GLY A 11 13.27 4.24 23.56
N ARG A 12 13.13 3.31 22.60
CA ARG A 12 11.97 3.30 21.69
C ARG A 12 10.90 2.28 22.09
N PRO A 13 9.59 2.62 21.99
CA PRO A 13 8.50 1.69 22.26
C PRO A 13 8.51 0.50 21.29
N GLU A 14 7.99 -0.62 21.78
CA GLU A 14 8.03 -1.95 21.16
C GLU A 14 7.41 -2.02 19.74
N TYR A 15 8.09 -2.77 18.87
CA TYR A 15 7.62 -3.29 17.56
C TYR A 15 7.13 -2.27 16.53
N ARG A 16 8.05 -1.61 15.82
CA ARG A 16 7.76 -1.03 14.50
C ARG A 16 8.92 -1.26 13.54
N ILE A 17 8.82 -2.32 12.76
CA ILE A 17 9.61 -2.49 11.54
C ILE A 17 9.22 -1.37 10.56
N ASP A 18 10.19 -0.65 10.00
CA ASP A 18 9.96 0.28 8.89
C ASP A 18 9.87 -0.49 7.57
N LEU A 19 8.66 -0.91 7.20
CA LEU A 19 8.39 -1.72 6.02
C LEU A 19 8.85 -1.06 4.71
N ARG A 20 8.85 0.28 4.64
CA ARG A 20 9.29 1.03 3.44
C ARG A 20 10.79 0.91 3.27
N TYR A 21 11.54 1.08 4.36
CA TYR A 21 12.98 0.86 4.35
C TYR A 21 13.33 -0.58 3.95
N TRP A 22 12.57 -1.57 4.41
CA TRP A 22 12.77 -2.98 4.02
C TRP A 22 12.48 -3.24 2.54
N ALA A 23 11.44 -2.61 1.99
CA ALA A 23 11.13 -2.68 0.57
C ALA A 23 12.29 -2.12 -0.28
N GLU A 24 12.91 -1.02 0.15
CA GLU A 24 14.08 -0.43 -0.53
C GLU A 24 15.32 -1.33 -0.53
N LYS A 25 15.44 -2.28 0.41
CA LYS A 25 16.59 -3.19 0.52
C LYS A 25 16.44 -4.48 -0.29
N LEU A 26 15.30 -4.71 -0.94
CA LEU A 26 15.10 -5.84 -1.84
C LEU A 26 15.74 -5.55 -3.21
N GLU A 27 17.05 -5.78 -3.34
CA GLU A 27 17.79 -5.61 -4.62
C GLU A 27 17.49 -6.69 -5.68
N ALA A 28 16.76 -7.76 -5.31
CA ALA A 28 16.41 -8.84 -6.23
C ALA A 28 15.00 -9.38 -5.94
N THR A 29 13.97 -8.61 -6.28
CA THR A 29 12.62 -9.18 -6.40
C THR A 29 12.56 -10.05 -7.66
N ASP A 30 12.49 -11.36 -7.46
CA ASP A 30 12.18 -12.29 -8.54
C ASP A 30 10.83 -11.93 -9.17
N LYS A 31 10.74 -12.06 -10.49
CA LYS A 31 9.63 -11.59 -11.34
C LYS A 31 8.29 -12.28 -11.06
N GLY A 32 8.24 -13.21 -10.11
CA GLY A 32 7.07 -14.03 -9.78
C GLY A 32 6.33 -13.66 -8.48
N GLY A 33 6.83 -12.70 -7.69
CA GLY A 33 6.13 -12.29 -6.45
C GLY A 33 6.84 -11.14 -5.76
N GLY A 34 6.48 -9.91 -6.14
CA GLY A 34 7.01 -8.68 -5.55
C GLY A 34 6.73 -8.56 -4.06
N PHE A 35 7.29 -7.53 -3.42
CA PHE A 35 6.93 -7.16 -2.06
C PHE A 35 5.59 -6.42 -1.99
N GLU A 36 5.07 -5.98 -3.12
CA GLU A 36 3.79 -5.30 -3.28
C GLU A 36 2.85 -6.10 -4.21
N GLU A 37 1.59 -6.24 -3.82
CA GLU A 37 0.51 -6.81 -4.63
C GLU A 37 -0.65 -5.84 -4.77
N PHE A 38 -1.43 -5.98 -5.85
CA PHE A 38 -2.66 -5.20 -6.03
C PHE A 38 -3.64 -5.49 -4.89
N SER A 39 -4.11 -4.42 -4.24
CA SER A 39 -5.16 -4.49 -3.23
C SER A 39 -6.44 -3.88 -3.77
N ALA A 40 -7.49 -4.70 -3.83
CA ALA A 40 -8.84 -4.28 -4.18
C ALA A 40 -9.36 -3.15 -3.28
N GLU A 41 -9.02 -3.22 -2.00
CA GLU A 41 -9.43 -2.23 -1.00
C GLU A 41 -8.67 -0.92 -1.19
N ALA A 42 -7.34 -0.99 -1.37
CA ALA A 42 -6.52 0.18 -1.67
C ALA A 42 -6.94 0.87 -2.98
N PHE A 43 -7.30 0.08 -4.00
CA PHE A 43 -7.83 0.61 -5.25
C PHE A 43 -9.16 1.34 -5.04
N ARG A 44 -10.11 0.73 -4.33
CA ARG A 44 -11.42 1.37 -4.02
C ARG A 44 -11.24 2.67 -3.24
N ALA A 45 -10.34 2.69 -2.26
CA ALA A 45 -10.02 3.89 -1.50
C ALA A 45 -9.42 4.98 -2.39
N ALA A 46 -8.44 4.63 -3.25
CA ALA A 46 -7.85 5.56 -4.20
C ALA A 46 -8.87 6.17 -5.16
N VAL A 47 -9.83 5.37 -5.65
CA VAL A 47 -10.91 5.87 -6.54
C VAL A 47 -11.82 6.82 -5.80
N LYS A 48 -12.13 6.53 -4.54
CA LYS A 48 -12.94 7.40 -3.69
C LYS A 48 -12.23 8.73 -3.40
N ASP A 49 -10.95 8.68 -3.04
CA ASP A 49 -10.14 9.87 -2.78
C ASP A 49 -10.08 10.78 -4.02
N TYR A 50 -9.82 10.21 -5.21
CA TYR A 50 -9.82 10.99 -6.45
C TYR A 50 -11.18 11.63 -6.75
N PHE A 51 -12.27 10.89 -6.56
CA PHE A 51 -13.63 11.40 -6.75
C PHE A 51 -13.93 12.56 -5.79
N ASP A 52 -13.59 12.41 -4.51
CA ASP A 52 -13.84 13.44 -3.50
C ASP A 52 -13.00 14.69 -3.81
N ASP A 53 -11.72 14.54 -4.12
CA ASP A 53 -10.83 15.64 -4.51
C ASP A 53 -11.36 16.38 -5.74
N ALA A 54 -11.67 15.65 -6.81
CA ALA A 54 -12.11 16.22 -8.09
C ALA A 54 -13.48 16.91 -8.03
N THR A 55 -14.33 16.57 -7.05
CA THR A 55 -15.70 17.13 -6.94
C THR A 55 -15.89 18.05 -5.73
N SER A 56 -14.88 18.20 -4.86
CA SER A 56 -14.98 18.98 -3.62
C SER A 56 -15.08 20.50 -3.83
N ASP A 57 -14.32 21.04 -4.79
CA ASP A 57 -14.13 22.49 -4.97
C ASP A 57 -14.86 23.09 -6.19
N ASP A 58 -15.67 22.29 -6.89
CA ASP A 58 -16.34 22.70 -8.13
C ASP A 58 -17.87 22.79 -7.94
N GLU A 59 -18.39 24.00 -8.09
CA GLU A 59 -19.82 24.35 -7.93
C GLU A 59 -20.73 23.62 -8.94
N ASP A 60 -20.19 23.14 -10.06
CA ASP A 60 -20.94 22.36 -11.05
C ASP A 60 -21.26 20.93 -10.56
N TRP A 61 -20.58 20.45 -9.50
CA TRP A 61 -20.84 19.15 -8.86
C TRP A 61 -21.83 19.26 -7.70
N THR A 62 -23.10 19.42 -8.05
CA THR A 62 -24.19 19.28 -7.06
C THR A 62 -24.22 17.86 -6.46
N GLU A 63 -24.76 17.71 -5.25
CA GLU A 63 -24.89 16.40 -4.57
C GLU A 63 -25.59 15.33 -5.42
N ALA A 64 -26.61 15.73 -6.20
CA ALA A 64 -27.30 14.81 -7.10
C ALA A 64 -26.38 14.32 -8.23
N ARG A 65 -25.55 15.21 -8.78
CA ARG A 65 -24.59 14.89 -9.84
C ARG A 65 -23.43 14.04 -9.32
N LYS A 66 -22.95 14.34 -8.11
CA LYS A 66 -21.98 13.51 -7.37
C LYS A 66 -22.51 12.09 -7.13
N THR A 67 -23.76 11.97 -6.69
CA THR A 67 -24.41 10.67 -6.48
C THR A 67 -24.50 9.88 -7.78
N ALA A 68 -24.91 10.53 -8.88
CA ALA A 68 -24.98 9.88 -10.19
C ALA A 68 -23.60 9.43 -10.71
N LEU A 69 -22.60 10.32 -10.63
CA LEU A 69 -21.22 10.01 -11.01
C LEU A 69 -20.68 8.83 -10.20
N TRP A 70 -20.88 8.82 -8.89
CA TRP A 70 -20.40 7.73 -8.03
C TRP A 70 -21.05 6.39 -8.38
N ALA A 71 -22.36 6.36 -8.66
CA ALA A 71 -23.06 5.15 -9.10
C ALA A 71 -22.51 4.60 -10.43
N GLU A 72 -22.18 5.47 -11.37
CA GLU A 72 -21.55 5.07 -12.63
C GLU A 72 -20.13 4.54 -12.41
N ILE A 73 -19.32 5.20 -11.55
CA ILE A 73 -17.98 4.71 -11.17
C ILE A 73 -18.08 3.32 -10.51
N GLU A 74 -19.04 3.11 -9.61
CA GLU A 74 -19.27 1.81 -8.98
C GLU A 74 -19.55 0.72 -10.02
N SER A 75 -20.53 0.97 -10.90
CA SER A 75 -20.96 0.03 -11.93
C SER A 75 -19.88 -0.25 -12.98
N ASP A 76 -19.23 0.79 -13.52
CA ASP A 76 -18.31 0.65 -14.65
C ASP A 76 -16.88 0.31 -14.27
N ILE A 77 -16.50 0.51 -13.01
CA ILE A 77 -15.12 0.29 -12.57
C ILE A 77 -15.08 -0.66 -11.36
N LEU A 78 -15.74 -0.32 -10.26
CA LEU A 78 -15.52 -1.04 -8.98
C LEU A 78 -16.15 -2.43 -8.94
N ASP A 79 -17.27 -2.64 -9.63
CA ASP A 79 -17.95 -3.93 -9.73
C ASP A 79 -17.19 -4.91 -10.63
N ARG A 80 -16.47 -4.40 -11.63
CA ARG A 80 -15.64 -5.22 -12.55
C ARG A 80 -14.40 -5.80 -11.89
N LEU A 81 -14.06 -5.32 -10.69
CA LEU A 81 -12.84 -5.68 -9.97
C LEU A 81 -12.80 -7.17 -9.60
N GLY A 82 -13.95 -7.79 -9.36
CA GLY A 82 -14.05 -9.22 -9.07
C GLY A 82 -13.90 -10.13 -10.30
N ASP A 83 -14.35 -9.66 -11.47
CA ASP A 83 -14.45 -10.48 -12.68
C ASP A 83 -13.27 -10.29 -13.64
N GLU A 84 -12.79 -9.06 -13.80
CA GLU A 84 -11.74 -8.71 -14.78
C GLU A 84 -10.36 -8.50 -14.15
N GLY A 85 -10.30 -8.39 -12.82
CA GLY A 85 -9.08 -8.18 -12.05
C GLY A 85 -8.39 -6.83 -12.36
N GLU A 86 -7.13 -6.70 -11.92
CA GLU A 86 -6.35 -5.47 -12.00
C GLU A 86 -6.32 -4.84 -13.40
N HIS A 87 -6.02 -5.64 -14.43
CA HIS A 87 -5.88 -5.12 -15.79
C HIS A 87 -7.20 -4.56 -16.34
N GLY A 88 -8.32 -5.23 -16.08
CA GLY A 88 -9.64 -4.80 -16.54
C GLY A 88 -10.06 -3.46 -15.92
N VAL A 89 -9.88 -3.31 -14.61
CA VAL A 89 -10.27 -2.07 -13.92
C VAL A 89 -9.41 -0.88 -14.30
N PHE A 90 -8.12 -1.09 -14.63
CA PHE A 90 -7.27 -0.01 -15.14
C PHE A 90 -7.65 0.43 -16.57
N LEU A 91 -8.08 -0.51 -17.42
CA LEU A 91 -8.63 -0.17 -18.73
C LEU A 91 -9.95 0.59 -18.59
N ALA A 92 -10.84 0.13 -17.70
CA ALA A 92 -12.09 0.80 -17.39
C ALA A 92 -11.86 2.23 -16.89
N LEU A 93 -10.95 2.43 -15.93
CA LEU A 93 -10.53 3.75 -15.44
C LEU A 93 -10.06 4.68 -16.57
N ARG A 94 -9.17 4.18 -17.43
CA ARG A 94 -8.61 4.96 -18.54
C ARG A 94 -9.68 5.41 -19.51
N ASP A 95 -10.63 4.53 -19.81
CA ASP A 95 -11.66 4.74 -20.83
C ASP A 95 -12.95 5.37 -20.25
N PHE A 96 -13.06 5.48 -18.92
CA PHE A 96 -14.22 6.04 -18.22
C PHE A 96 -14.42 7.51 -18.55
N ARG A 97 -15.64 7.87 -18.95
CA ARG A 97 -16.04 9.24 -19.24
C ARG A 97 -17.46 9.46 -18.75
N TYR A 98 -17.67 10.50 -17.95
CA TYR A 98 -19.00 10.89 -17.47
C TYR A 98 -19.12 12.41 -17.47
N ASP A 99 -20.00 12.98 -18.29
CA ASP A 99 -20.08 14.42 -18.54
C ASP A 99 -18.71 15.05 -18.87
N SER A 100 -18.20 15.91 -17.97
CA SER A 100 -16.90 16.57 -18.00
C SER A 100 -15.86 15.89 -17.10
N PHE A 101 -16.22 14.78 -16.45
CA PHE A 101 -15.35 14.02 -15.57
C PHE A 101 -14.64 12.90 -16.32
N GLU A 102 -13.34 12.81 -16.09
CA GLU A 102 -12.48 11.72 -16.51
C GLU A 102 -11.36 11.53 -15.48
N PHE A 103 -10.81 10.32 -15.38
CA PHE A 103 -9.61 10.09 -14.58
C PHE A 103 -8.38 10.51 -15.37
N VAL A 104 -7.76 11.62 -14.96
CA VAL A 104 -6.52 12.16 -15.56
C VAL A 104 -5.35 11.97 -14.61
N ASP A 105 -4.19 11.60 -15.17
CA ASP A 105 -2.93 11.42 -14.44
C ASP A 105 -3.06 10.49 -13.22
N TRP A 106 -3.75 9.36 -13.43
CA TRP A 106 -3.99 8.36 -12.38
C TRP A 106 -2.66 7.77 -11.88
N GLY A 107 -2.22 8.23 -10.70
CA GLY A 107 -0.98 7.80 -10.04
C GLY A 107 -1.18 7.26 -8.62
N HIS A 108 -2.42 7.04 -8.18
CA HIS A 108 -2.72 6.63 -6.81
C HIS A 108 -2.27 5.18 -6.52
N GLY A 109 -1.65 4.98 -5.35
CA GLY A 109 -1.06 3.70 -4.96
C GLY A 109 -2.12 2.63 -4.68
N CYS A 110 -2.25 1.67 -5.60
CA CYS A 110 -3.20 0.55 -5.49
C CYS A 110 -2.52 -0.74 -5.00
N LYS A 111 -1.35 -0.62 -4.36
CA LYS A 111 -0.50 -1.73 -3.96
C LYS A 111 -0.31 -1.78 -2.45
N GLU A 112 -0.38 -2.98 -1.90
CA GLU A 112 -0.09 -3.27 -0.49
C GLU A 112 1.05 -4.28 -0.35
N TYR A 113 1.70 -4.27 0.81
CA TYR A 113 2.76 -5.22 1.10
C TYR A 113 2.23 -6.65 1.16
N THR A 114 2.86 -7.57 0.41
CA THR A 114 2.43 -8.98 0.41
C THR A 114 2.58 -9.61 1.79
N HIS A 115 1.66 -10.52 2.13
CA HIS A 115 1.74 -11.25 3.41
C HIS A 115 3.07 -12.00 3.57
N ARG A 116 3.64 -12.52 2.47
CA ARG A 116 4.95 -13.17 2.47
C ARG A 116 6.06 -12.20 2.86
N PHE A 117 6.04 -10.99 2.31
CA PHE A 117 7.02 -9.95 2.66
C PHE A 117 6.89 -9.54 4.12
N LEU A 118 5.67 -9.26 4.59
CA LEU A 118 5.40 -8.94 6.00
C LEU A 118 5.89 -10.05 6.93
N TRP A 119 5.59 -11.32 6.60
CA TRP A 119 6.06 -12.47 7.37
C TRP A 119 7.59 -12.56 7.43
N CYS A 120 8.28 -12.36 6.30
CA CYS A 120 9.74 -12.34 6.25
C CYS A 120 10.33 -11.23 7.13
N CYS A 121 9.75 -10.03 7.11
CA CYS A 121 10.15 -8.93 7.98
C CYS A 121 10.01 -9.30 9.46
N HIS A 122 8.86 -9.84 9.86
CA HIS A 122 8.64 -10.28 11.25
C HIS A 122 9.56 -11.45 11.66
N ALA A 123 9.86 -12.38 10.76
CA ALA A 123 10.78 -13.48 11.04
C ALA A 123 12.22 -13.01 11.24
N LEU A 124 12.67 -12.01 10.46
CA LEU A 124 13.98 -11.38 10.63
C LEU A 124 14.07 -10.64 11.97
N GLU A 125 13.05 -9.85 12.30
CA GLU A 125 12.95 -9.18 13.61
C GLU A 125 13.04 -10.18 14.77
N TRP A 126 12.29 -11.28 14.69
CA TRP A 126 12.34 -12.35 15.70
C TRP A 126 13.73 -13.00 15.80
N ALA A 127 14.36 -13.34 14.68
CA ALA A 127 15.67 -14.00 14.66
C ALA A 127 16.76 -13.15 15.33
N ILE A 128 16.69 -11.82 15.13
CA ILE A 128 17.62 -10.88 15.76
C ILE A 128 17.33 -10.73 17.24
N GLY A 129 16.06 -10.65 17.64
CA GLY A 129 15.70 -10.67 19.06
C GLY A 129 16.22 -11.91 19.79
N VAL A 130 16.16 -13.09 19.15
CA VAL A 130 16.74 -14.33 19.68
C VAL A 130 18.27 -14.28 19.75
N TYR A 131 18.93 -13.73 18.72
CA TYR A 131 20.38 -13.58 18.69
C TYR A 131 20.89 -12.63 19.79
N ASP A 132 20.24 -11.47 19.96
CA ASP A 132 20.59 -10.51 21.00
C ASP A 132 20.39 -11.08 22.41
N ALA A 133 19.32 -11.86 22.62
CA ALA A 133 19.07 -12.54 23.89
C ALA A 133 20.07 -13.67 24.19
N ALA A 134 20.70 -14.25 23.16
CA ALA A 134 21.70 -15.31 23.29
C ALA A 134 23.13 -14.77 23.46
N GLN A 135 23.36 -13.47 23.22
CA GLN A 135 24.64 -12.83 23.50
C GLN A 135 24.82 -12.68 25.02
N PRO A 136 25.89 -13.20 25.63
CA PRO A 136 26.19 -12.90 27.01
C PRO A 136 26.40 -11.39 27.13
N VAL A 137 25.66 -10.73 28.02
CA VAL A 137 25.90 -9.34 28.40
C VAL A 137 27.39 -9.25 28.74
N ALA A 138 28.17 -8.57 27.88
CA ALA A 138 29.55 -8.27 28.19
C ALA A 138 29.50 -7.41 29.46
N ARG A 139 29.72 -8.07 30.59
CA ARG A 139 29.83 -7.45 31.89
C ARG A 139 31.11 -6.63 31.80
N GLU A 140 30.95 -5.33 31.52
CA GLU A 140 32.00 -4.36 31.78
C GLU A 140 32.22 -4.37 33.30
N GLU A 141 33.14 -5.23 33.74
CA GLU A 141 33.74 -5.13 35.07
C GLU A 141 35.08 -4.39 34.95
N SER A 142 35.19 -3.35 35.79
CA SER A 142 36.35 -2.49 36.13
C SER A 142 36.54 -1.21 35.33
#